data_AF-A0A081K855-F1
#
_entry.id   AF-A0A081K855-F1
#
_cell.length_a   1.000
_cell.length_b   1.000
_cell.length_c   1.000
_cell.angle_alpha   90.00
_cell.angle_beta   90.00
_cell.angle_gamma   90.00
#
_symmetry.space_group_name_H-M   'P 1'
#
loop_
_entity.id
_entity.type
_entity.pdbx_description
1 polymer ?
#
loop_
_entity_poly.entity_id
_entity_poly.type
_entity_poly.pdbx_seq_one_letter_code
_entity_poly.pdbx_strand_id
1 'polypeptide(L)'
;MTTSISELLFRSLGTHAVKRLSISEDRLELTVAPWDDLDNEGTAVFNHLKVSYIEAERDPLDTFLDFNLPWDIIRFDSKPSNHPAWHFGLCCRDIVIGFEAEWPVITFTNQP
;
A
#
# COMPACT_ATOMS: atom_id res chain seq x y z
N MET A 1 8.47 6.69 19.49
CA MET A 1 8.74 6.67 18.04
C MET A 1 7.59 5.88 17.44
N THR A 2 6.79 6.49 16.57
CA THR A 2 5.74 5.75 15.87
C THR A 2 6.42 4.93 14.78
N THR A 3 6.35 3.60 14.84
CA THR A 3 6.83 2.72 13.78
C THR A 3 6.14 3.09 12.48
N SER A 4 6.90 3.21 11.39
CA SER A 4 6.32 3.58 10.10
C SER A 4 5.40 2.47 9.59
N ILE A 5 4.40 2.81 8.76
CA ILE A 5 3.50 1.80 8.19
C ILE A 5 4.27 0.76 7.37
N SER A 6 5.31 1.18 6.65
CA SER A 6 6.18 0.30 5.87
C SER A 6 6.99 -0.64 6.75
N GLU A 7 7.55 -0.17 7.87
CA GLU A 7 8.24 -1.06 8.82
C GLU A 7 7.32 -2.14 9.38
N LEU A 8 6.10 -1.76 9.79
CA LEU A 8 5.11 -2.72 10.30
C LEU A 8 4.70 -3.73 9.24
N LEU A 9 4.39 -3.26 8.03
CA LEU A 9 3.83 -4.10 6.98
C LEU A 9 4.89 -4.97 6.29
N PHE A 10 6.10 -4.45 6.09
CA PHE A 10 7.16 -5.13 5.33
C PHE A 10 8.07 -6.01 6.21
N ARG A 11 8.02 -5.85 7.53
CA ARG A 11 8.77 -6.68 8.51
C ARG A 11 10.27 -6.81 8.19
N SER A 12 10.85 -5.81 7.53
CA SER A 12 12.26 -5.81 7.07
C SER A 12 12.65 -6.98 6.13
N LEU A 13 11.69 -7.56 5.39
CA LEU A 13 11.94 -8.68 4.47
C LEU A 13 12.41 -8.24 3.07
N GLY A 14 13.04 -7.07 2.95
CA GLY A 14 13.52 -6.53 1.67
C GLY A 14 12.42 -5.86 0.84
N THR A 15 12.56 -5.95 -0.49
CA THR A 15 11.64 -5.30 -1.44
C THR A 15 10.32 -6.03 -1.50
N HIS A 16 9.22 -5.28 -1.35
CA HIS A 16 7.87 -5.81 -1.40
C HIS A 16 7.15 -5.40 -2.68
N ALA A 17 6.23 -6.25 -3.09
CA ALA A 17 5.31 -6.01 -4.17
C ALA A 17 3.87 -5.95 -3.66
N VAL A 18 3.03 -5.13 -4.30
CA VAL A 18 1.58 -5.18 -4.10
C VAL A 18 1.07 -6.43 -4.81
N LYS A 19 0.50 -7.39 -4.07
CA LYS A 19 -0.15 -8.59 -4.63
C LYS A 19 -1.65 -8.41 -4.82
N ARG A 20 -2.27 -7.56 -4.00
CA ARG A 20 -3.70 -7.25 -4.08
C ARG A 20 -3.95 -5.83 -3.61
N LEU A 21 -4.79 -5.13 -4.36
CA LEU A 21 -5.33 -3.83 -3.99
C LEU A 21 -6.84 -3.86 -4.24
N SER A 22 -7.62 -3.54 -3.20
CA SER A 22 -9.06 -3.35 -3.31
C SER A 22 -9.44 -2.03 -2.66
N ILE A 23 -10.17 -1.19 -3.39
CA ILE A 23 -10.61 0.12 -2.92
C ILE A 23 -12.13 0.18 -3.07
N SER A 24 -12.80 0.64 -2.02
CA SER A 24 -14.22 0.93 -1.98
C SER A 24 -14.43 2.32 -1.37
N GLU A 25 -15.69 2.77 -1.27
CA GLU A 25 -16.00 4.11 -0.75
C GLU A 25 -15.45 4.37 0.67
N ASP A 26 -15.41 3.34 1.53
CA ASP A 26 -15.05 3.49 2.95
C ASP A 26 -13.87 2.60 3.39
N ARG A 27 -13.37 1.73 2.51
CA ARG A 27 -12.35 0.73 2.87
C ARG A 27 -11.32 0.53 1.77
N LEU A 28 -10.06 0.42 2.17
CA LEU A 28 -8.93 -0.02 1.35
C LEU A 28 -8.31 -1.28 1.96
N GLU A 29 -8.10 -2.30 1.14
CA GLU A 29 -7.37 -3.52 1.51
C GLU A 29 -6.14 -3.65 0.60
N LEU A 30 -4.97 -3.67 1.23
CA LEU A 30 -3.68 -3.78 0.57
C LEU A 30 -2.99 -5.06 1.04
N THR A 31 -2.70 -5.97 0.13
CA THR A 31 -1.85 -7.13 0.40
C THR A 31 -0.51 -6.94 -0.29
N VAL A 32 0.56 -7.08 0.49
CA VAL A 32 1.94 -7.04 0.01
C VAL A 32 2.65 -8.34 0.33
N ALA A 33 3.69 -8.66 -0.43
CA ALA A 33 4.59 -9.77 -0.13
C ALA A 33 6.01 -9.41 -0.58
N PRO A 34 7.06 -9.99 0.05
CA PRO A 34 8.42 -9.91 -0.47
C PRO A 34 8.50 -10.46 -1.90
N TRP A 35 9.28 -9.83 -2.77
CA TRP A 35 9.49 -10.34 -4.14
C TRP A 35 10.09 -11.76 -4.17
N ASP A 36 10.96 -12.06 -3.20
CA ASP A 36 11.63 -13.36 -3.10
C ASP A 36 10.70 -14.47 -2.53
N ASP A 37 9.55 -14.11 -1.95
CA ASP A 37 8.59 -15.04 -1.36
C ASP A 37 7.16 -14.46 -1.39
N LEU A 38 6.49 -14.64 -2.53
CA LEU A 38 5.14 -14.12 -2.75
C LEU A 38 4.07 -14.82 -1.89
N ASP A 39 4.37 -15.95 -1.25
CA ASP A 39 3.43 -16.64 -0.35
C ASP A 39 3.46 -16.09 1.07
N ASN A 40 4.45 -15.24 1.40
CA ASN A 40 4.61 -14.60 2.70
C ASN A 40 3.92 -13.24 2.76
N GLU A 41 2.59 -13.29 2.84
CA GLU A 41 1.74 -12.12 2.68
C GLU A 41 1.55 -11.32 3.98
N GLY A 42 1.50 -10.00 3.82
CA GLY A 42 1.00 -9.06 4.83
C GLY A 42 -0.16 -8.27 4.25
N THR A 43 -1.30 -8.29 4.93
CA THR A 43 -2.52 -7.56 4.53
C THR A 43 -2.81 -6.45 5.51
N ALA A 44 -2.92 -5.22 5.01
CA ALA A 44 -3.37 -4.05 5.75
C ALA A 44 -4.79 -3.68 5.32
N VAL A 45 -5.69 -3.55 6.31
CA VAL A 45 -7.07 -3.11 6.11
C VAL A 45 -7.26 -1.72 6.74
N PHE A 46 -7.58 -0.75 5.89
CA PHE A 46 -7.87 0.64 6.26
C PHE A 46 -9.38 0.87 6.19
N ASN A 47 -9.97 1.36 7.29
CA ASN A 47 -11.39 1.73 7.37
C ASN A 47 -11.54 3.25 7.49
N HIS A 48 -12.76 3.76 7.29
CA HIS A 48 -13.06 5.18 7.28
C HIS A 48 -12.25 5.93 6.21
N LEU A 49 -12.16 5.30 5.02
CA LEU A 49 -11.32 5.76 3.92
C LEU A 49 -11.85 7.06 3.31
N LYS A 50 -10.94 7.99 3.06
CA LYS A 50 -11.17 9.14 2.20
C LYS A 50 -10.03 9.24 1.20
N VAL A 51 -10.26 8.74 -0.01
CA VAL A 51 -9.29 8.85 -1.11
C VAL A 51 -9.15 10.32 -1.49
N SER A 52 -7.91 10.82 -1.48
CA SER A 52 -7.57 12.19 -1.86
C SER A 52 -7.21 12.29 -3.33
N TYR A 53 -6.41 11.33 -3.83
CA TYR A 53 -6.06 11.21 -5.25
C TYR A 53 -5.63 9.79 -5.59
N ILE A 54 -5.84 9.42 -6.86
CA ILE A 54 -5.23 8.27 -7.52
C ILE A 54 -4.67 8.81 -8.83
N GLU A 55 -3.37 8.66 -9.03
CA GLU A 55 -2.65 9.12 -10.22
C GLU A 55 -1.96 7.93 -10.87
N ALA A 56 -2.12 7.78 -12.18
CA ALA A 56 -1.29 6.88 -12.97
C ALA A 56 -0.10 7.68 -13.50
N GLU A 57 1.12 7.16 -13.36
CA GLU A 57 2.28 7.81 -13.97
C GLU A 57 2.10 7.85 -15.48
N ARG A 58 2.31 9.01 -16.09
CA ARG A 58 2.15 9.15 -17.53
C ARG A 58 3.39 8.54 -18.19
N ASP A 59 3.21 7.49 -19.00
CA ASP A 59 4.31 7.01 -19.83
C ASP A 59 4.69 8.10 -20.85
N PRO A 60 5.93 8.63 -20.82
CA PRO A 60 6.38 9.62 -21.79
C PRO A 60 6.38 9.11 -23.24
N LEU A 61 6.28 7.80 -23.45
CA LEU A 61 6.22 7.16 -24.77
C LEU A 61 4.79 6.90 -25.27
N ASP A 62 3.75 7.33 -24.54
CA ASP A 62 2.34 7.13 -24.90
C ASP A 62 1.97 5.64 -25.10
N THR A 63 2.69 4.73 -24.42
CA THR A 63 2.34 3.31 -24.40
C THR A 63 1.33 3.01 -23.30
N PHE A 64 0.65 1.88 -23.43
CA PHE A 64 -0.29 1.42 -22.42
C PHE A 64 0.46 1.05 -21.14
N LEU A 65 0.06 1.65 -20.02
CA LEU A 65 0.52 1.24 -18.69
C LEU A 65 -0.02 -0.16 -18.39
N ASP A 66 0.86 -1.06 -17.94
CA ASP A 66 0.47 -2.38 -17.49
C ASP A 66 0.07 -2.33 -16.01
N PHE A 67 -1.22 -2.46 -15.75
CA PHE A 67 -1.76 -2.51 -14.39
C PHE A 67 -1.93 -3.94 -13.85
N ASN A 68 -1.32 -4.95 -14.48
CA ASN A 68 -1.29 -6.29 -13.91
C ASN A 68 -0.43 -6.32 -12.64
N LEU A 69 -0.96 -6.97 -11.60
CA LEU A 69 -0.24 -7.23 -10.36
C LEU A 69 0.73 -8.43 -10.56
N PRO A 70 1.83 -8.51 -9.79
CA PRO A 70 2.18 -7.62 -8.68
C PRO A 70 2.96 -6.35 -9.09
N TRP A 71 2.79 -5.26 -8.33
CA TRP A 71 3.46 -3.97 -8.57
C TRP A 71 4.62 -3.71 -7.61
N ASP A 72 5.70 -3.12 -8.11
CA ASP A 72 6.78 -2.61 -7.27
C ASP A 72 6.31 -1.50 -6.34
N ILE A 73 6.67 -1.59 -5.06
CA ILE A 73 6.48 -0.50 -4.10
C ILE A 73 7.77 0.31 -4.02
N ILE A 74 7.72 1.55 -4.50
CA ILE A 74 8.84 2.50 -4.41
C ILE A 74 8.86 3.13 -3.02
N ARG A 75 7.68 3.50 -2.50
CA ARG A 75 7.55 4.15 -1.19
C ARG A 75 6.17 3.94 -0.60
N PHE A 76 6.10 3.71 0.71
CA PHE A 76 4.85 3.75 1.45
C PHE A 76 5.03 4.50 2.78
N ASP A 77 4.46 5.69 2.84
CA ASP A 77 4.60 6.60 3.97
C ASP A 77 3.26 6.87 4.66
N SER A 78 3.36 7.27 5.93
CA SER A 78 2.23 7.70 6.74
C SER A 78 2.59 8.93 7.57
N LYS A 79 1.67 9.89 7.70
CA LYS A 79 1.80 11.03 8.63
C LYS A 79 0.49 11.27 9.38
N PRO A 80 0.53 11.70 10.65
CA PRO A 80 -0.69 12.02 11.39
C PRO A 80 -1.44 13.19 10.73
N SER A 81 -2.78 13.14 10.73
CA SER A 81 -3.66 14.22 10.28
C SER A 81 -4.38 14.85 11.47
N ASN A 82 -5.49 14.25 11.89
CA ASN A 82 -6.27 14.58 13.08
C ASN A 82 -6.67 13.26 13.75
N HIS A 83 -6.31 13.01 15.00
CA HIS A 83 -6.59 11.73 15.65
C HIS A 83 -8.09 11.39 15.60
N PRO A 84 -8.51 10.21 15.12
CA PRO A 84 -7.72 9.00 14.84
C PRO A 84 -7.18 8.84 13.39
N ALA A 85 -7.36 9.83 12.52
CA ALA A 85 -6.99 9.77 11.10
C ALA A 85 -5.52 10.06 10.80
N TRP A 86 -5.01 9.37 9.79
CA TRP A 86 -3.67 9.44 9.22
C TRP A 86 -3.75 9.66 7.72
N HIS A 87 -2.80 10.41 7.17
CA HIS A 87 -2.58 10.45 5.73
C HIS A 87 -1.61 9.34 5.34
N PHE A 88 -1.94 8.61 4.29
CA PHE A 88 -1.13 7.58 3.69
C PHE A 88 -0.81 7.94 2.24
N GLY A 89 0.40 7.59 1.81
CA GLY A 89 0.85 7.74 0.42
C GLY A 89 1.54 6.47 -0.04
N LEU A 90 0.88 5.71 -0.92
CA LEU A 90 1.44 4.54 -1.58
C LEU A 90 1.94 4.96 -2.97
N CYS A 91 3.24 4.86 -3.19
CA CYS A 91 3.88 5.11 -4.47
C CYS A 91 4.38 3.79 -5.03
N CYS A 92 3.69 3.31 -6.06
CA CYS A 92 4.12 2.22 -6.92
C CYS A 92 4.71 2.80 -8.20
N ARG A 93 5.34 1.95 -9.02
CA ARG A 93 5.94 2.36 -10.29
C ARG A 93 4.97 3.13 -11.19
N ASP A 94 3.79 2.57 -11.45
CA ASP A 94 2.87 3.11 -12.44
C ASP A 94 1.64 3.80 -11.81
N ILE A 95 1.48 3.71 -10.49
CA ILE A 95 0.33 4.26 -9.76
C ILE A 95 0.72 4.84 -8.41
N VAL A 96 0.15 5.99 -8.09
CA VAL A 96 0.30 6.67 -6.80
C VAL A 96 -1.08 6.89 -6.19
N ILE A 97 -1.22 6.55 -4.91
CA ILE A 97 -2.48 6.62 -4.19
C ILE A 97 -2.27 7.40 -2.90
N GLY A 98 -3.00 8.50 -2.75
CA GLY A 98 -3.04 9.30 -1.54
C GLY A 98 -4.41 9.23 -0.88
N PHE A 99 -4.46 8.91 0.41
CA PHE A 99 -5.71 8.77 1.14
C PHE A 99 -5.57 9.11 2.62
N GLU A 100 -6.71 9.39 3.26
CA GLU A 100 -6.86 9.47 4.71
C GLU A 100 -7.62 8.23 5.20
N ALA A 101 -7.21 7.69 6.34
CA ALA A 101 -7.92 6.60 7.03
C ALA A 101 -7.47 6.52 8.49
N GLU A 102 -8.14 5.66 9.28
CA GLU A 102 -7.57 5.21 10.56
C GLU A 102 -6.30 4.37 10.34
N TRP A 103 -5.51 4.18 11.41
CA TRP A 103 -4.38 3.25 11.34
C TRP A 103 -4.88 1.83 11.02
N PRO A 104 -4.26 1.10 10.08
CA PRO A 104 -4.82 -0.15 9.59
C PRO A 104 -4.69 -1.28 10.62
N VAL A 105 -5.57 -2.27 10.48
CA VAL A 105 -5.36 -3.60 11.06
C VAL A 105 -4.48 -4.39 10.10
N ILE A 106 -3.38 -4.96 10.60
CA ILE A 106 -2.42 -5.73 9.80
C ILE A 106 -2.47 -7.20 10.22
N THR A 107 -2.58 -8.09 9.24
CA THR A 107 -2.52 -9.55 9.42
C THR A 107 -1.47 -10.16 8.50
N PHE A 108 -0.86 -11.27 8.90
CA PHE A 108 0.14 -11.97 8.10
C PHE A 108 -0.28 -13.42 7.87
N THR A 109 -0.11 -13.91 6.65
CA THR A 109 -0.35 -15.30 6.27
C THR A 109 1.00 -15.99 6.09
N ASN A 110 1.14 -17.21 6.63
CA ASN A 110 2.41 -17.94 6.82
C ASN A 110 3.38 -17.27 7.82
N GLN A 111 3.27 -17.69 9.08
CA GLN A 111 4.41 -17.66 10.00
C GLN A 111 4.99 -19.09 10.05
N PRO A 112 6.31 -19.29 9.85
CA PRO A 112 6.94 -20.53 10.31
C PRO A 112 6.79 -20.69 11.83
#